data_AF-A0A9E4HW14-F1
#
_entry.id   AF-A0A9E4HW14-F1
#
_cell.length_a   1.000
_cell.length_b   1.000
_cell.length_c   1.000
_cell.angle_alpha   90.00
_cell.angle_beta   90.00
_cell.angle_gamma   90.00
#
_symmetry.space_group_name_H-M   'P 1'
#
loop_
_entity.id
_entity.type
_entity.pdbx_description
1 polymer ?
#
loop_
_entity_poly.entity_id
_entity_poly.type
_entity_poly.pdbx_seq_one_letter_code
_entity_poly.pdbx_strand_id
1 'polypeptide(L)' 'EAKITRGNRRFSAGGRVFIGELAFLMKKPATADVHLTSGVMAVRWPTSQLAKTLTTNPQMRIAFDALINRDLARKLAQ' A
#
# COMPACT_ATOMS: atom_id res chain seq x y z
N GLU A 1 -9.20 -11.04 4.68
CA GLU A 1 -9.12 -9.58 4.90
C GLU A 1 -7.83 -9.16 5.62
N ALA A 2 -7.41 -7.91 5.47
CA ALA A 2 -6.31 -7.33 6.24
C ALA A 2 -6.88 -6.48 7.39
N LYS A 3 -6.51 -6.79 8.64
CA LYS A 3 -6.86 -6.00 9.82
C LYS A 3 -5.78 -4.94 10.04
N ILE A 4 -6.19 -3.68 10.06
CA ILE A 4 -5.29 -2.52 10.13
C ILE A 4 -5.53 -1.78 11.44
N THR A 5 -4.46 -1.54 12.19
CA THR A 5 -4.47 -0.73 13.41
C THR A 5 -3.60 0.51 13.21
N ARG A 6 -4.20 1.69 13.28
CA ARG A 6 -3.51 2.98 13.12
C ARG A 6 -3.84 3.88 14.30
N GLY A 7 -2.92 3.94 15.27
CA GLY A 7 -3.20 4.57 16.57
C GLY A 7 -4.40 3.90 17.23
N ASN A 8 -5.42 4.68 17.58
CA ASN A 8 -6.65 4.15 18.20
C ASN A 8 -7.71 3.68 17.19
N ARG A 9 -7.46 3.81 15.88
CA ARG A 9 -8.41 3.39 14.83
C ARG A 9 -8.11 1.96 14.39
N ARG A 10 -9.16 1.14 14.30
CA ARG A 10 -9.10 -0.23 13.78
C ARG A 10 -10.11 -0.37 12.65
N PHE A 11 -9.68 -0.94 11.53
CA PHE A 11 -10.54 -1.17 10.37
C PHE A 11 -10.03 -2.36 9.54
N SER A 12 -10.91 -2.93 8.72
CA SER A 12 -10.57 -4.03 7.81
C SER A 12 -10.49 -3.53 6.38
N ALA A 13 -9.49 -3.99 5.64
CA ALA A 13 -9.38 -3.81 4.20
C ALA A 13 -9.69 -5.13 3.47
N GLY A 14 -10.59 -5.05 2.47
CA GLY A 14 -10.93 -6.15 1.58
C GLY A 14 -9.85 -6.45 0.55
N GLY A 15 -10.10 -7.44 -0.33
CA GLY A 15 -9.17 -7.78 -1.42
C GLY A 15 -8.95 -6.63 -2.41
N ARG A 16 -7.83 -6.70 -3.15
CA ARG A 16 -7.40 -5.70 -4.17
C ARG A 16 -7.10 -4.30 -3.60
N VAL A 17 -6.55 -4.26 -2.38
CA VAL A 17 -6.06 -3.03 -1.73
C VAL A 17 -4.54 -3.06 -1.68
N PHE A 18 -3.92 -1.92 -1.97
CA PHE A 18 -2.50 -1.73 -1.72
C PHE A 18 -2.30 -1.29 -0.26
N ILE A 19 -1.26 -1.79 0.41
CA ILE A 19 -0.97 -1.45 1.80
C ILE A 19 0.48 -0.99 1.89
N GLY A 20 0.70 0.17 2.50
CA GLY A 20 2.02 0.78 2.66
C GLY A 20 2.28 1.94 1.71
N GLU A 21 1.26 2.41 0.99
CA GLU A 21 1.33 3.54 0.05
C GLU A 21 1.86 4.81 0.70
N LEU A 22 1.43 5.11 1.93
CA LEU A 22 1.89 6.30 2.66
C LEU A 22 3.37 6.19 3.03
N ALA A 23 3.79 5.02 3.52
CA ALA A 23 5.20 4.77 3.85
C ALA A 23 6.09 4.86 2.60
N PHE A 24 5.61 4.31 1.48
CA PHE A 24 6.29 4.34 0.18
C PHE A 24 6.43 5.77 -0.36
N LEU A 25 5.32 6.52 -0.46
CA LEU A 25 5.30 7.87 -1.02
C LEU A 25 6.06 8.87 -0.14
N MET A 26 5.83 8.83 1.18
CA MET A 26 6.42 9.79 2.10
C MET A 26 7.87 9.45 2.46
N LYS A 27 8.36 8.27 2.07
CA LYS A 27 9.66 7.72 2.51
C LYS A 27 9.81 7.74 4.04
N LYS A 28 8.72 7.40 4.73
CA LYS A 28 8.63 7.37 6.20
C LYS A 28 8.36 5.94 6.70
N PRO A 29 8.64 5.65 7.98
CA PRO A 29 8.26 4.37 8.59
C PRO A 29 6.76 4.06 8.46
N ALA A 30 6.41 2.79 8.67
CA ALA A 30 5.03 2.33 8.67
C ALA A 30 4.18 3.15 9.65
N THR A 31 2.99 3.56 9.22
CA THR A 31 2.07 4.38 10.00
C THR A 31 0.98 3.57 10.69
N ALA A 32 0.91 2.26 10.43
CA ALA A 32 -0.09 1.36 10.93
C ALA A 32 0.46 -0.07 10.99
N ASP A 33 -0.04 -0.85 11.95
CA ASP A 33 0.17 -2.29 12.03
C ASP A 33 -0.87 -3.01 11.18
N VAL A 34 -0.43 -4.05 10.47
CA VAL A 34 -1.27 -4.79 9.53
C VAL A 34 -1.13 -6.28 9.79
N HIS A 35 -2.26 -6.92 10.07
CA HIS A 35 -2.35 -8.35 10.28
C HIS A 35 -3.23 -8.97 9.20
N LEU A 36 -2.68 -9.92 8.45
CA LEU A 36 -3.46 -10.69 7.49
C LEU A 36 -4.22 -11.78 8.23
N THR A 37 -5.51 -11.93 7.91
CA THR A 37 -6.31 -13.06 8.39
C THR A 37 -5.98 -14.34 7.62
N SER A 38 -6.30 -15.49 8.19
CA SER A 38 -6.09 -16.79 7.53
C SER A 38 -6.81 -16.85 6.18
N GLY A 39 -6.19 -17.50 5.20
CA GLY A 39 -6.72 -17.63 3.83
C GLY A 39 -6.51 -16.43 2.92
N VAL A 40 -5.76 -15.40 3.35
CA VAL A 40 -5.42 -14.24 2.52
C VAL A 40 -4.06 -14.43 1.87
N MET A 41 -3.99 -14.24 0.56
CA MET A 41 -2.74 -14.10 -0.16
C MET A 41 -2.36 -12.63 -0.31
N ALA A 42 -1.08 -12.34 -0.06
CA ALA A 42 -0.51 -11.02 -0.28
C ALA A 42 0.76 -11.13 -1.10
N VAL A 43 1.01 -10.10 -1.92
CA VAL A 43 2.29 -9.91 -2.60
C VAL A 43 3.06 -8.85 -1.83
N ARG A 44 4.30 -9.16 -1.47
CA ARG A 44 5.20 -8.24 -0.76
C ARG A 44 6.34 -7.84 -1.70
N TRP A 45 6.60 -6.54 -1.78
CA TRP A 45 7.78 -6.01 -2.44
C TRP A 45 8.69 -5.28 -1.44
N PRO A 46 10.01 -5.53 -1.46
CA PRO A 46 10.96 -4.66 -0.80
C PRO A 46 10.93 -3.27 -1.43
N THR A 47 10.83 -2.23 -0.61
CA THR A 47 10.76 -0.82 -1.06
C THR A 47 11.91 -0.46 -1.99
N SER A 48 13.13 -0.92 -1.69
CA SER A 48 14.32 -0.65 -2.49
C SER A 48 14.26 -1.25 -3.89
N GLN A 49 13.76 -2.48 -4.01
CA GLN A 49 13.60 -3.17 -5.30
C GLN A 49 12.51 -2.49 -6.13
N LEU A 50 11.35 -2.23 -5.52
CA LEU A 50 10.26 -1.53 -6.19
C LEU A 50 10.71 -0.14 -6.67
N ALA A 51 11.37 0.64 -5.82
CA ALA A 51 11.90 1.95 -6.20
C ALA A 51 12.86 1.85 -7.38
N LYS A 52 13.82 0.90 -7.36
CA LYS A 52 14.76 0.67 -8.46
C LYS A 52 14.04 0.32 -9.77
N THR A 53 13.01 -0.52 -9.72
CA THR A 53 12.22 -0.88 -10.91
C THR A 53 11.49 0.34 -11.48
N LEU A 54 10.88 1.15 -10.61
CA LEU A 54 10.16 2.35 -11.07
C LEU A 54 11.11 3.44 -11.59
N THR A 55 12.34 3.55 -11.08
CA THR A 55 13.33 4.49 -11.63
C THR A 55 13.90 4.03 -12.97
N THR A 56 14.00 2.71 -13.19
CA THR A 56 14.53 2.14 -14.44
C THR A 56 13.49 2.05 -15.56
N ASN A 57 12.20 2.13 -15.24
CA ASN A 57 11.11 2.09 -16.21
C ASN A 57 10.08 3.23 -15.98
N PRO A 58 10.21 4.36 -16.71
CA PRO A 58 9.32 5.51 -16.55
C PRO A 58 7.84 5.23 -16.82
N GLN A 59 7.51 4.36 -17.79
CA GLN A 59 6.12 3.99 -18.07
C GLN A 59 5.49 3.24 -16.90
N MET A 60 6.26 2.32 -16.29
CA MET A 60 5.82 1.61 -15.09
C MET A 60 5.61 2.58 -13.91
N ARG A 61 6.47 3.59 -13.76
CA ARG A 61 6.30 4.63 -12.74
C ARG A 61 4.98 5.40 -12.90
N ILE A 62 4.65 5.83 -14.11
CA ILE A 62 3.39 6.53 -14.38
C ILE A 62 2.19 5.65 -14.02
N ALA A 63 2.19 4.39 -14.47
CA ALA A 63 1.11 3.46 -14.16
C ALA A 63 0.98 3.19 -12.65
N PHE A 64 2.12 3.05 -11.95
CA PHE A 64 2.16 2.79 -10.52
C PHE A 64 1.67 4.00 -9.70
N ASP A 65 2.10 5.21 -10.05
CA ASP A 65 1.65 6.44 -9.40
C ASP A 65 0.13 6.63 -9.61
N ALA A 66 -0.41 6.32 -10.78
CA ALA A 66 -1.86 6.32 -11.04
C ALA A 66 -2.63 5.30 -10.18
N LEU A 67 -2.09 4.08 -10.01
CA LEU A 67 -2.68 3.06 -9.15
C LEU A 67 -2.72 3.51 -7.68
N ILE A 68 -1.62 4.08 -7.17
CA ILE A 68 -1.58 4.60 -5.80
C ILE A 68 -2.57 5.74 -5.61
N ASN A 69 -2.63 6.71 -6.53
CA ASN A 69 -3.54 7.84 -6.43
C ASN A 69 -5.01 7.38 -6.39
N ARG A 70 -5.37 6.38 -7.20
CA ARG A 70 -6.71 5.79 -7.19
C ARG A 70 -7.03 5.05 -5.88
N ASP A 71 -6.05 4.35 -5.32
CA ASP A 71 -6.19 3.62 -4.05
C ASP A 71 -6.35 4.61 -2.87
N LEU A 72 -5.53 5.65 -2.81
CA LEU A 72 -5.62 6.73 -1.82
C LEU A 72 -6.97 7.47 -1.89
N ALA A 73 -7.42 7.86 -3.09
CA ALA A 73 -8.70 8.53 -3.26
C ALA A 73 -9.87 7.68 -2.74
N ARG A 74 -9.83 6.37 -2.98
CA ARG A 74 -10.85 5.44 -2.47
C ARG A 74 -10.86 5.36 -0.94
N LYS A 75 -9.68 5.37 -0.31
CA LYS A 75 -9.53 5.35 1.16
C LYS A 75 -9.92 6.65 1.83
N LEU A 76 -9.81 7.79 1.12
CA LEU A 76 -10.23 9.11 1.63
C LEU A 76 -11.74 9.35 1.50
N ALA A 77 -12.39 8.67 0.55
CA ALA A 77 -13.84 8.75 0.36
C ALA A 77 -14.65 7.87 1.33
N GLN A 78 -13.98 7.08 2.17
CA GLN A 78 -14.57 6.28 3.26
C GLN A 78 -14.32 6.94 4.62
#